data_AF-A0A7S2SMC6-F1
#
_entry.id   AF-A0A7S2SMC6-F1
#
_cell.length_a   1.000
_cell.length_b   1.000
_cell.length_c   1.000
_cell.angle_alpha   90.00
_cell.angle_beta   90.00
_cell.angle_gamma   90.00
#
_symmetry.space_group_name_H-M   'P 1'
#
loop_
_entity.id
_entity.type
_entity.pdbx_description
1 polymer ?
#
loop_
_entity_poly.entity_id
_entity_poly.type
_entity_poly.pdbx_seq_one_letter_code
_entity_poly.pdbx_strand_id
1 'polypeptide(L)'
;QKHNSALEKIQKSLEDYLETKRAAFARFYFLSNDELLEILAQTKEPQAVQPHLRKCFDALVELDFGDQPKSIDIKAMLSPEGERIELGKNLKARGNVEDWLTAVETNMKVSLQKLMKAGLIDYFEKQRVDWVRSHPGQIVATVAQIAWVIGTEAVLNNQSVSEGDGFVEQYFGEAISSLDAWYEKNVVELETLTELVRSDLSKRERKIIVALVTTDVHARDIIETLRNDNVSSVDNFVW
;
A
#
# COMPACT_ATOMS: atom_id res chain seq x y z
N GLN A 1 28.85 -46.36 6.55
CA GLN A 1 28.73 -45.72 7.87
C GLN A 1 29.48 -44.39 7.98
N LYS A 2 30.80 -44.29 7.69
CA LYS A 2 31.52 -42.99 7.74
C LYS A 2 30.99 -41.91 6.77
N HIS A 3 30.57 -42.29 5.56
CA HIS A 3 29.99 -41.35 4.59
C HIS A 3 28.64 -40.78 5.04
N ASN A 4 27.80 -41.59 5.71
CA ASN A 4 26.51 -41.14 6.23
C ASN A 4 26.69 -40.10 7.35
N SER A 5 27.65 -40.32 8.26
CA SER A 5 27.95 -39.35 9.33
C SER A 5 28.54 -38.03 8.80
N ALA A 6 29.31 -38.06 7.71
CA ALA A 6 29.79 -36.85 7.06
C ALA A 6 28.65 -36.07 6.38
N LEU A 7 27.72 -36.76 5.72
CA LEU A 7 26.54 -36.17 5.11
C LEU A 7 25.64 -35.50 6.16
N GLU A 8 25.36 -36.18 7.28
CA GLU A 8 24.56 -35.63 8.39
C GLU A 8 25.18 -34.34 8.96
N LYS A 9 26.51 -34.30 9.11
CA LYS A 9 27.20 -33.09 9.58
C LYS A 9 27.08 -31.93 8.59
N ILE A 10 27.26 -32.20 7.29
CA ILE A 10 27.12 -31.18 6.24
C ILE A 10 25.69 -30.66 6.22
N GLN A 11 24.69 -31.54 6.29
CA GLN A 11 23.29 -31.16 6.31
C GLN A 11 22.96 -30.28 7.52
N LYS A 12 23.43 -30.65 8.71
CA LYS A 12 23.23 -29.85 9.92
C LYS A 12 23.87 -28.46 9.80
N SER A 13 25.13 -28.38 9.35
CA SER A 13 25.80 -27.09 9.16
C SER A 13 25.12 -26.22 8.11
N LEU A 14 24.53 -26.83 7.07
CA LEU A 14 23.75 -26.12 6.06
C LEU A 14 22.45 -25.57 6.67
N GLU A 15 21.73 -26.38 7.44
CA GLU A 15 20.51 -25.96 8.15
C GLU A 15 20.81 -24.81 9.12
N ASP A 16 21.87 -24.92 9.93
CA ASP A 16 22.30 -23.86 10.85
C ASP A 16 22.64 -22.57 10.08
N TYR A 17 23.31 -22.68 8.91
CA TYR A 17 23.62 -21.53 8.06
C TYR A 17 22.36 -20.88 7.49
N LEU A 18 21.43 -21.65 6.93
CA LEU A 18 20.16 -21.13 6.41
C LEU A 18 19.34 -20.45 7.51
N GLU A 19 19.35 -21.00 8.72
CA GLU A 19 18.65 -20.39 9.85
C GLU A 19 19.25 -19.04 10.23
N THR A 20 20.58 -18.88 10.16
CA THR A 20 21.21 -17.56 10.37
C THR A 20 20.75 -16.53 9.32
N LYS A 21 20.52 -16.97 8.08
CA LYS A 21 20.02 -16.10 7.00
C LYS A 21 18.55 -15.75 7.19
N ARG A 22 17.72 -16.69 7.63
CA ARG A 22 16.32 -16.44 7.98
C ARG A 22 16.17 -15.48 9.16
N ALA A 23 17.01 -15.64 10.19
CA ALA A 23 17.05 -14.72 11.31
C ALA A 23 17.44 -13.29 10.89
N ALA A 24 18.34 -13.15 9.91
CA ALA A 24 18.75 -11.84 9.39
C ALA A 24 17.66 -11.18 8.51
N PHE A 25 16.87 -11.97 7.79
CA PHE A 25 15.74 -11.48 7.00
C PHE A 25 14.54 -12.44 7.08
N ALA A 26 13.61 -12.12 7.98
CA ALA A 26 12.51 -13.00 8.36
C ALA A 26 11.60 -13.45 7.19
N ARG A 27 11.55 -12.70 6.08
CA ARG A 27 10.77 -13.11 4.90
C ARG A 27 11.33 -14.38 4.24
N PHE A 28 12.57 -14.78 4.52
CA PHE A 28 13.10 -16.08 4.06
C PHE A 28 12.47 -17.29 4.76
N TYR A 29 11.67 -17.11 5.82
CA TYR A 29 10.86 -18.21 6.37
C TYR A 29 9.76 -18.66 5.40
N PHE A 30 9.39 -17.85 4.40
CA PHE A 30 8.43 -18.21 3.35
C PHE A 30 9.04 -19.02 2.20
N LEU A 31 10.36 -19.22 2.20
CA LEU A 31 11.09 -19.97 1.19
C LEU A 31 11.46 -21.37 1.68
N SER A 32 11.40 -22.35 0.78
CA SER A 32 11.98 -23.66 1.05
C SER A 32 13.51 -23.56 1.19
N ASN A 33 14.14 -24.59 1.76
CA ASN A 33 15.61 -24.62 1.85
C ASN A 33 16.26 -24.55 0.47
N ASP A 34 15.71 -25.25 -0.53
CA ASP A 34 16.24 -25.26 -1.90
C ASP A 34 16.15 -23.88 -2.56
N GLU A 35 15.03 -23.19 -2.38
CA GLU A 35 14.82 -21.83 -2.92
C GLU A 35 15.76 -20.82 -2.27
N LEU A 36 15.94 -20.91 -0.96
CA LEU A 36 16.87 -20.03 -0.26
C LEU A 36 18.32 -20.28 -0.69
N LEU A 37 18.68 -21.55 -0.92
CA LEU A 37 20.00 -21.91 -1.44
C LEU A 37 20.21 -21.41 -2.87
N GLU A 38 19.20 -21.45 -3.72
CA GLU A 38 19.26 -20.92 -5.08
C GLU A 38 19.60 -19.43 -5.09
N ILE A 39 18.93 -18.65 -4.23
CA ILE A 39 19.22 -17.21 -4.05
C ILE A 39 20.64 -17.00 -3.53
N LEU A 40 21.04 -17.76 -2.49
CA LEU A 40 22.35 -17.62 -1.84
C LEU A 40 23.50 -18.10 -2.72
N ALA A 41 23.26 -19.01 -3.66
CA ALA A 41 24.28 -19.48 -4.62
C ALA A 41 24.58 -18.41 -5.69
N GLN A 42 23.59 -17.60 -6.05
CA GLN A 42 23.66 -16.62 -7.14
C GLN A 42 24.04 -15.20 -6.67
N THR A 43 24.95 -15.08 -5.70
CA THR A 43 25.38 -13.78 -5.12
C THR A 43 25.88 -12.74 -6.14
N LYS A 44 26.35 -13.18 -7.32
CA LYS A 44 26.85 -12.30 -8.38
C LYS A 44 25.76 -11.82 -9.35
N GLU A 45 24.56 -12.39 -9.27
CA GLU A 45 23.43 -12.10 -10.15
C GLU A 45 22.19 -11.75 -9.31
N PRO A 46 22.04 -10.48 -8.89
CA PRO A 46 20.92 -10.06 -8.03
C PRO A 46 19.53 -10.36 -8.58
N GLN A 47 19.40 -10.46 -9.91
CA GLN A 47 18.13 -10.77 -10.56
C GLN A 47 17.65 -12.20 -10.29
N ALA A 48 18.51 -13.08 -9.80
CA ALA A 48 18.15 -14.43 -9.37
C ALA A 48 17.08 -14.44 -8.26
N VAL A 49 16.91 -13.34 -7.51
CA VAL A 49 15.87 -13.24 -6.48
C VAL A 49 14.45 -13.20 -7.07
N GLN A 50 14.30 -12.70 -8.31
CA GLN A 50 13.01 -12.29 -8.88
C GLN A 50 11.92 -13.36 -8.78
N PRO A 51 12.18 -14.65 -9.10
CA PRO A 51 11.15 -15.70 -9.03
C PRO A 51 10.63 -15.94 -7.60
N HIS A 52 11.42 -15.62 -6.59
CA HIS A 52 11.12 -15.88 -5.18
C HIS A 52 10.45 -14.69 -4.48
N LEU A 53 10.45 -13.50 -5.09
CA LEU A 53 9.92 -12.28 -4.47
C LEU A 53 8.44 -12.41 -4.08
N ARG A 54 7.63 -13.09 -4.90
CA ARG A 54 6.20 -13.32 -4.63
C ARG A 54 5.93 -14.16 -3.38
N LYS A 55 6.90 -14.95 -2.92
CA LYS A 55 6.81 -15.70 -1.67
C LYS A 55 7.28 -14.86 -0.48
N CYS A 56 8.30 -14.03 -0.70
CA CYS A 56 8.83 -13.14 0.34
C CYS A 56 7.93 -11.92 0.60
N PHE A 57 7.15 -11.48 -0.40
CA PHE A 57 6.34 -10.27 -0.37
C PHE A 57 4.96 -10.49 -0.99
N ASP A 58 3.90 -10.04 -0.31
CA ASP A 58 2.52 -10.21 -0.79
C ASP A 58 2.23 -9.45 -2.09
N ALA A 59 2.73 -8.21 -2.23
CA ALA A 59 2.39 -7.30 -3.33
C ALA A 59 3.62 -6.79 -4.10
N LEU A 60 4.72 -7.55 -4.12
CA LEU A 60 5.91 -7.24 -4.91
C LEU A 60 6.26 -8.43 -5.79
N VAL A 61 6.13 -8.22 -7.11
CA VAL A 61 6.35 -9.26 -8.11
C VAL A 61 7.73 -9.15 -8.74
N GLU A 62 8.20 -7.92 -8.93
CA GLU A 62 9.46 -7.67 -9.63
C GLU A 62 10.14 -6.41 -9.08
N LEU A 63 11.46 -6.42 -9.09
CA LEU A 63 12.30 -5.24 -8.91
C LEU A 63 12.83 -4.77 -10.27
N ASP A 64 12.74 -3.48 -10.53
CA ASP A 64 13.30 -2.83 -11.72
C ASP A 64 14.79 -2.55 -11.49
N PHE A 65 15.66 -3.32 -12.13
CA PHE A 65 17.11 -3.12 -12.08
C PHE A 65 17.64 -2.13 -13.14
N GLY A 66 16.76 -1.55 -13.97
CA GLY A 66 17.12 -0.73 -15.11
C GLY A 66 17.62 -1.53 -16.33
N ASP A 67 17.99 -0.81 -17.39
CA ASP A 67 18.22 -1.39 -18.72
C ASP A 67 19.57 -2.13 -18.88
N GLN A 68 20.44 -2.08 -17.87
CA GLN A 68 21.76 -2.70 -17.95
C GLN A 68 21.70 -4.16 -17.49
N PRO A 69 22.11 -5.15 -18.30
CA PRO A 69 21.94 -6.58 -18.01
C PRO A 69 22.59 -7.06 -16.70
N LYS A 70 23.59 -6.33 -16.20
CA LYS A 70 24.30 -6.62 -14.93
C LYS A 70 24.21 -5.46 -13.96
N SER A 71 23.17 -4.65 -14.08
CA SER A 71 22.89 -3.59 -13.12
C SER A 71 22.68 -4.18 -11.75
N ILE A 72 23.33 -3.57 -10.77
CA ILE A 72 23.05 -3.81 -9.35
C ILE A 72 22.16 -2.72 -8.77
N ASP A 73 21.82 -1.68 -9.55
CA ASP A 73 20.95 -0.61 -9.08
C ASP A 73 19.50 -1.11 -9.05
N ILE A 74 18.74 -0.73 -8.01
CA ILE A 74 17.33 -1.05 -7.85
C ILE A 74 16.55 0.26 -7.94
N LYS A 75 15.79 0.45 -9.02
CA LYS A 75 15.11 1.71 -9.33
C LYS A 75 13.68 1.76 -8.80
N ALA A 76 12.95 0.67 -8.94
CA ALA A 76 11.54 0.60 -8.59
C ALA A 76 11.11 -0.81 -8.20
N MET A 77 9.93 -0.91 -7.60
CA MET A 77 9.20 -2.16 -7.40
C MET A 77 7.95 -2.19 -8.27
N LEU A 78 7.56 -3.38 -8.71
CA LEU A 78 6.37 -3.63 -9.50
C LEU A 78 5.40 -4.52 -8.75
N SER A 79 4.13 -4.13 -8.74
CA SER A 79 3.04 -4.91 -8.17
C SER A 79 2.45 -5.92 -9.18
N PRO A 80 1.69 -6.93 -8.71
CA PRO A 80 0.94 -7.83 -9.60
C PRO A 80 -0.04 -7.14 -10.55
N GLU A 81 -0.55 -5.96 -10.16
CA GLU A 81 -1.49 -5.14 -10.91
C GLU A 81 -0.80 -4.25 -11.96
N GLY A 82 0.54 -4.32 -12.03
CA GLY A 82 1.35 -3.51 -12.93
C GLY A 82 1.63 -2.10 -12.40
N GLU A 83 1.49 -1.87 -11.10
CA GLU A 83 1.87 -0.59 -10.50
C GLU A 83 3.39 -0.53 -10.35
N ARG A 84 4.01 0.57 -10.80
CA ARG A 84 5.45 0.82 -10.62
C ARG A 84 5.66 1.91 -9.58
N ILE A 85 6.41 1.62 -8.52
CA ILE A 85 6.74 2.57 -7.46
C ILE A 85 8.26 2.71 -7.35
N GLU A 86 8.74 3.94 -7.43
CA GLU A 86 10.17 4.25 -7.33
C GLU A 86 10.68 4.09 -5.89
N LEU A 87 11.85 3.46 -5.72
CA LEU A 87 12.45 3.16 -4.42
C LEU A 87 13.50 4.19 -3.98
N GLY A 88 13.52 5.37 -4.62
CA GLY A 88 14.45 6.44 -4.31
C GLY A 88 15.80 6.32 -5.03
N LYS A 89 16.77 7.13 -4.61
CA LYS A 89 18.10 7.20 -5.24
C LYS A 89 19.09 6.32 -4.47
N ASN A 90 19.95 5.62 -5.21
CA ASN A 90 21.12 4.87 -4.70
C ASN A 90 20.83 3.54 -3.98
N LEU A 91 19.66 2.93 -4.16
CA LEU A 91 19.44 1.56 -3.69
C LEU A 91 20.17 0.58 -4.63
N LYS A 92 21.02 -0.29 -4.05
CA LYS A 92 21.82 -1.24 -4.83
C LYS A 92 21.83 -2.63 -4.18
N ALA A 93 21.74 -3.67 -5.00
CA ALA A 93 21.94 -5.05 -4.62
C ALA A 93 23.42 -5.38 -4.48
N ARG A 94 24.05 -4.87 -3.40
CA ARG A 94 25.46 -5.09 -3.09
C ARG A 94 25.60 -5.73 -1.72
N GLY A 95 26.47 -6.74 -1.62
CA GLY A 95 26.71 -7.45 -0.37
C GLY A 95 25.75 -8.63 -0.21
N ASN A 96 25.41 -8.97 1.03
CA ASN A 96 24.53 -10.11 1.28
C ASN A 96 23.09 -9.81 0.87
N VAL A 97 22.37 -10.84 0.44
CA VAL A 97 21.00 -10.71 -0.07
C VAL A 97 20.01 -10.23 0.97
N GLU A 98 20.15 -10.71 2.21
CA GLU A 98 19.35 -10.25 3.35
C GLU A 98 19.51 -8.74 3.61
N ASP A 99 20.71 -8.19 3.42
CA ASP A 99 21.00 -6.79 3.74
C ASP A 99 20.31 -5.86 2.76
N TRP A 100 20.45 -6.12 1.45
CA TRP A 100 19.85 -5.25 0.45
C TRP A 100 18.36 -5.51 0.27
N LEU A 101 17.83 -6.71 0.54
CA LEU A 101 16.37 -6.92 0.61
C LEU A 101 15.74 -6.20 1.80
N THR A 102 16.45 -6.14 2.94
CA THR A 102 16.03 -5.31 4.08
C THR A 102 16.04 -3.82 3.71
N ALA A 103 17.02 -3.37 2.92
CA ALA A 103 17.04 -2.01 2.38
C ALA A 103 15.89 -1.75 1.39
N VAL A 104 15.54 -2.72 0.53
CA VAL A 104 14.36 -2.66 -0.34
C VAL A 104 13.09 -2.49 0.49
N GLU A 105 12.89 -3.29 1.53
CA GLU A 105 11.71 -3.18 2.41
C GLU A 105 11.64 -1.80 3.09
N THR A 106 12.78 -1.30 3.57
CA THR A 106 12.85 0.03 4.19
C THR A 106 12.46 1.12 3.19
N ASN A 107 13.01 1.08 1.98
CA ASN A 107 12.71 2.08 0.95
C ASN A 107 11.28 1.95 0.41
N MET A 108 10.73 0.74 0.34
CA MET A 108 9.32 0.50 0.03
C MET A 108 8.41 1.30 0.99
N LYS A 109 8.65 1.18 2.31
CA LYS A 109 7.89 1.92 3.33
C LYS A 109 8.04 3.43 3.17
N VAL A 110 9.27 3.91 2.98
CA VAL A 110 9.55 5.35 2.80
C VAL A 110 8.86 5.90 1.55
N SER A 111 8.95 5.20 0.42
CA SER A 111 8.30 5.61 -0.83
C SER A 111 6.78 5.65 -0.70
N LEU A 112 6.18 4.62 -0.10
CA LEU A 112 4.72 4.58 0.14
C LEU A 112 4.28 5.69 1.09
N GLN A 113 5.03 5.97 2.17
CA GLN A 113 4.73 7.09 3.07
C GLN A 113 4.79 8.45 2.36
N LYS A 114 5.78 8.65 1.49
CA LYS A 114 5.88 9.88 0.70
C LYS A 114 4.69 10.02 -0.25
N LEU A 115 4.31 8.95 -0.94
CA LEU A 115 3.16 8.93 -1.83
C LEU A 115 1.84 9.11 -1.07
N MET A 116 1.73 8.59 0.15
CA MET A 116 0.56 8.77 1.02
C MET A 116 0.37 10.24 1.38
N LYS A 117 1.45 10.94 1.77
CA LYS A 117 1.41 12.38 2.06
C LYS A 117 1.02 13.19 0.82
N ALA A 118 1.62 12.89 -0.32
CA ALA A 118 1.29 13.56 -1.58
C ALA A 118 -0.17 13.29 -2.00
N GLY A 119 -0.62 12.05 -1.89
CA GLY A 119 -1.99 11.64 -2.20
C GLY A 119 -3.01 12.32 -1.29
N LEU A 120 -2.70 12.52 0.00
CA LEU A 120 -3.57 13.23 0.93
C LEU A 120 -3.67 14.72 0.60
N ILE A 121 -2.58 15.38 0.24
CA ILE A 121 -2.60 16.79 -0.20
C ILE A 121 -3.42 16.90 -1.50
N ASP A 122 -3.09 16.08 -2.49
CA ASP A 122 -3.74 16.08 -3.80
C ASP A 122 -5.23 15.77 -3.71
N TYR A 123 -5.67 14.99 -2.71
CA TYR A 123 -7.09 14.69 -2.48
C TYR A 123 -7.93 15.96 -2.31
N PHE A 124 -7.37 16.92 -1.59
CA PHE A 124 -8.04 18.16 -1.21
C PHE A 124 -7.85 19.28 -2.23
N GLU A 125 -6.82 19.18 -3.08
CA GLU A 125 -6.48 20.19 -4.09
C GLU A 125 -7.01 19.85 -5.49
N LYS A 126 -7.23 18.57 -5.80
CA LYS A 126 -7.64 18.10 -7.14
C LYS A 126 -9.09 17.62 -7.15
N GLN A 127 -9.69 17.61 -8.34
CA GLN A 127 -10.96 16.92 -8.53
C GLN A 127 -10.79 15.42 -8.31
N ARG A 128 -11.80 14.79 -7.69
CA ARG A 128 -11.82 13.35 -7.36
C ARG A 128 -11.40 12.46 -8.53
N VAL A 129 -11.90 12.76 -9.73
CA VAL A 129 -11.62 11.99 -10.96
C VAL A 129 -10.14 12.04 -11.33
N ASP A 130 -9.52 13.22 -11.29
CA ASP A 130 -8.10 13.40 -11.63
C ASP A 130 -7.20 12.83 -10.56
N TRP A 131 -7.60 12.99 -9.29
CA TRP A 131 -6.90 12.46 -8.13
C TRP A 131 -6.80 10.93 -8.17
N VAL A 132 -7.91 10.22 -8.41
CA VAL A 132 -7.91 8.74 -8.49
C VAL A 132 -6.95 8.23 -9.58
N ARG A 133 -6.77 8.99 -10.66
CA ARG A 133 -5.87 8.63 -11.77
C ARG A 133 -4.41 8.98 -11.48
N SER A 134 -4.12 9.94 -10.60
CA SER A 134 -2.75 10.39 -10.34
C SER A 134 -1.99 9.58 -9.29
N HIS A 135 -2.66 8.66 -8.58
CA HIS A 135 -2.06 7.91 -7.48
C HIS A 135 -2.17 6.38 -7.64
N PRO A 136 -1.24 5.60 -7.06
CA PRO A 136 -1.39 4.15 -6.98
C PRO A 136 -2.64 3.73 -6.21
N GLY A 137 -3.18 2.56 -6.53
CA GLY A 137 -4.45 2.07 -5.97
C GLY A 137 -4.46 2.00 -4.45
N GLN A 138 -3.37 1.55 -3.83
CA GLN A 138 -3.23 1.52 -2.37
C GLN A 138 -3.34 2.92 -1.75
N ILE A 139 -2.73 3.93 -2.38
CA ILE A 139 -2.76 5.31 -1.89
C ILE A 139 -4.18 5.87 -2.03
N VAL A 140 -4.83 5.64 -3.16
CA VAL A 140 -6.23 6.03 -3.38
C VAL A 140 -7.14 5.42 -2.31
N ALA A 141 -7.06 4.10 -2.11
CA ALA A 141 -7.92 3.41 -1.14
C ALA A 141 -7.71 3.93 0.30
N THR A 142 -6.45 4.06 0.74
CA THR A 142 -6.17 4.48 2.11
C THR A 142 -6.47 5.96 2.34
N VAL A 143 -6.11 6.86 1.41
CA VAL A 143 -6.39 8.29 1.56
C VAL A 143 -7.89 8.57 1.53
N ALA A 144 -8.67 7.88 0.68
CA ALA A 144 -10.12 8.02 0.67
C ALA A 144 -10.74 7.67 2.03
N GLN A 145 -10.29 6.58 2.66
CA GLN A 145 -10.73 6.20 4.00
C GLN A 145 -10.32 7.25 5.05
N ILE A 146 -9.08 7.76 5.00
CA ILE A 146 -8.63 8.82 5.91
C ILE A 146 -9.52 10.06 5.79
N ALA A 147 -9.77 10.52 4.57
CA ALA A 147 -10.60 11.70 4.33
C ALA A 147 -12.06 11.48 4.76
N TRP A 148 -12.59 10.28 4.53
CA TRP A 148 -13.93 9.92 4.99
C TRP A 148 -14.04 9.89 6.52
N VAL A 149 -13.07 9.31 7.23
CA VAL A 149 -13.01 9.31 8.70
C VAL A 149 -12.94 10.75 9.22
N ILE A 150 -12.06 11.59 8.68
CA ILE A 150 -11.93 13.00 9.08
C ILE A 150 -13.28 13.74 8.92
N GLY A 151 -13.94 13.57 7.76
CA GLY A 151 -15.23 14.21 7.52
C GLY A 151 -16.33 13.71 8.46
N THR A 152 -16.34 12.42 8.75
CA THR A 152 -17.35 11.81 9.64
C THR A 152 -17.15 12.21 11.10
N GLU A 153 -15.91 12.17 11.61
CA GLU A 153 -15.60 12.61 12.97
C GLU A 153 -15.86 14.11 13.16
N ALA A 154 -15.62 14.94 12.13
CA ALA A 154 -15.94 16.36 12.18
C ALA A 154 -17.44 16.61 12.38
N VAL A 155 -18.28 15.87 11.65
CA VAL A 155 -19.74 15.93 11.78
C VAL A 155 -20.20 15.43 13.16
N LEU A 156 -19.68 14.28 13.60
CA LEU A 156 -20.08 13.66 14.86
C LEU A 156 -19.64 14.43 16.10
N ASN A 157 -18.50 15.12 16.06
CA ASN A 157 -18.02 15.90 17.19
C ASN A 157 -18.77 17.22 17.38
N ASN A 158 -19.77 17.55 16.54
CA ASN A 158 -20.48 18.83 16.58
C ASN A 158 -19.48 19.99 16.71
N GLN A 159 -18.36 19.93 16.00
CA GLN A 159 -17.52 21.12 15.87
C GLN A 159 -18.34 22.11 15.03
N SER A 160 -19.18 22.91 15.69
CA SER A 160 -19.27 24.32 15.32
C SER A 160 -17.84 24.73 15.11
N VAL A 161 -17.46 25.03 13.88
CA VAL A 161 -16.11 25.40 13.47
C VAL A 161 -15.60 26.46 14.44
N SER A 162 -14.95 26.02 15.51
CA SER A 162 -14.65 26.85 16.66
C SER A 162 -13.18 27.13 16.52
N GLU A 163 -12.91 28.07 15.61
CA GLU A 163 -11.69 28.90 15.46
C GLU A 163 -10.32 28.18 15.47
N GLY A 164 -10.25 26.85 15.51
CA GLY A 164 -9.01 26.11 15.78
C GLY A 164 -8.52 25.21 14.66
N ASP A 165 -9.41 24.68 13.81
CA ASP A 165 -9.03 23.69 12.78
C ASP A 165 -9.48 24.16 11.38
N GLY A 166 -8.86 25.26 10.92
CA GLY A 166 -9.13 25.85 9.61
C GLY A 166 -8.95 24.87 8.44
N PHE A 167 -8.26 23.75 8.65
CA PHE A 167 -8.15 22.66 7.68
C PHE A 167 -9.51 22.04 7.33
N VAL A 168 -10.32 21.73 8.33
CA VAL A 168 -11.59 21.01 8.13
C VAL A 168 -12.61 21.93 7.45
N GLU A 169 -12.73 23.18 7.90
CA GLU A 169 -13.59 24.18 7.26
C GLU A 169 -13.15 24.49 5.82
N GLN A 170 -11.85 24.66 5.58
CA GLN A 170 -11.31 24.98 4.26
C GLN A 170 -11.65 23.92 3.19
N TYR A 171 -11.61 22.63 3.55
CA TYR A 171 -11.72 21.54 2.58
C TYR A 171 -13.08 20.82 2.59
N PHE A 172 -13.81 20.88 3.70
CA PHE A 172 -15.12 20.23 3.82
C PHE A 172 -16.30 21.22 3.84
N GLY A 173 -16.09 22.48 4.22
CA GLY A 173 -17.08 23.56 4.11
C GLY A 173 -18.42 23.26 4.79
N GLU A 174 -19.54 23.55 4.11
CA GLU A 174 -20.90 23.28 4.63
C GLU A 174 -21.24 21.78 4.72
N ALA A 175 -20.46 20.89 4.07
CA ALA A 175 -20.77 19.46 4.00
C ALA A 175 -20.62 18.73 5.35
N ILE A 176 -20.01 19.37 6.34
CA ILE A 176 -19.85 18.83 7.70
C ILE A 176 -20.86 19.43 8.70
N SER A 177 -21.83 20.21 8.23
CA SER A 177 -22.83 20.86 9.09
C SER A 177 -23.80 19.88 9.75
N SER A 178 -24.03 18.71 9.14
CA SER A 178 -24.88 17.64 9.68
C SER A 178 -24.57 16.30 8.99
N LEU A 179 -25.05 15.20 9.59
CA LEU A 179 -24.99 13.88 8.96
C LEU A 179 -25.76 13.85 7.64
N ASP A 180 -26.83 14.64 7.50
CA ASP A 180 -27.56 14.77 6.24
C ASP A 180 -26.71 15.41 5.15
N ALA A 181 -26.07 16.55 5.43
CA ALA A 181 -25.21 17.23 4.47
C ALA A 181 -24.00 16.35 4.06
N TRP A 182 -23.45 15.62 5.02
CA TRP A 182 -22.35 14.69 4.78
C TRP A 182 -22.78 13.49 3.94
N TYR A 183 -23.95 12.92 4.22
CA TYR A 183 -24.54 11.85 3.41
C TYR A 183 -24.75 12.28 1.96
N GLU A 184 -25.35 13.45 1.73
CA GLU A 184 -25.57 13.99 0.38
C GLU A 184 -24.25 14.19 -0.38
N LYS A 185 -23.20 14.68 0.29
CA LYS A 185 -21.86 14.79 -0.32
C LYS A 185 -21.32 13.41 -0.74
N ASN A 186 -21.42 12.39 0.11
CA ASN A 186 -20.98 11.04 -0.23
C ASN A 186 -21.76 10.46 -1.42
N VAL A 187 -23.06 10.73 -1.51
CA VAL A 187 -23.89 10.33 -2.67
C VAL A 187 -23.39 10.99 -3.96
N VAL A 188 -23.16 12.31 -3.96
CA VAL A 188 -22.68 13.04 -5.14
C VAL A 188 -21.28 12.58 -5.59
N GLU A 189 -20.37 12.35 -4.64
CA GLU A 189 -19.03 11.82 -4.95
C GLU A 189 -19.10 10.40 -5.53
N LEU A 190 -20.00 9.56 -5.01
CA LEU A 190 -20.23 8.21 -5.52
C LEU A 190 -20.86 8.22 -6.93
N GLU A 191 -21.80 9.12 -7.20
CA GLU A 191 -22.37 9.30 -8.54
C GLU A 191 -21.28 9.69 -9.55
N THR A 192 -20.40 10.62 -9.18
CA THR A 192 -19.26 11.05 -9.99
C THR A 192 -18.33 9.87 -10.32
N LEU A 193 -18.01 9.02 -9.34
CA LEU A 193 -17.19 7.82 -9.57
C LEU A 193 -17.93 6.80 -10.45
N THR A 194 -19.24 6.65 -10.27
CA THR A 194 -20.06 5.72 -11.06
C THR A 194 -20.13 6.15 -12.53
N GLU A 195 -20.21 7.45 -12.81
CA GLU A 195 -20.06 8.01 -14.15
C GLU A 195 -18.68 7.74 -14.73
N LEU A 196 -17.63 7.94 -13.94
CA LEU A 196 -16.26 7.67 -14.35
C LEU A 196 -16.04 6.20 -14.76
N VAL A 197 -16.63 5.23 -14.05
CA VAL A 197 -16.56 3.81 -14.43
C VAL A 197 -17.11 3.55 -15.84
N ARG A 198 -18.08 4.35 -16.29
CA ARG A 198 -18.67 4.23 -17.63
C ARG A 198 -17.81 4.84 -18.74
N SER A 199 -16.79 5.63 -18.40
CA SER A 199 -15.86 6.19 -19.38
C SER A 199 -14.88 5.13 -19.91
N ASP A 200 -14.14 5.51 -20.95
CA ASP A 200 -12.97 4.73 -21.35
C ASP A 200 -11.88 4.86 -20.28
N LEU A 201 -11.34 3.73 -19.85
CA LEU A 201 -10.41 3.59 -18.73
C LEU A 201 -9.46 2.45 -19.04
N SER A 202 -8.19 2.61 -18.69
CA SER A 202 -7.25 1.49 -18.70
C SER A 202 -7.72 0.38 -17.75
N LYS A 203 -7.26 -0.85 -17.99
CA LYS A 203 -7.57 -1.99 -17.12
C LYS A 203 -7.19 -1.74 -15.66
N ARG A 204 -6.10 -1.01 -15.42
CA ARG A 204 -5.62 -0.66 -14.08
C ARG A 204 -6.54 0.37 -13.42
N GLU A 205 -6.80 1.49 -14.09
CA GLU A 205 -7.68 2.54 -13.55
C GLU A 205 -9.06 1.98 -13.22
N ARG A 206 -9.63 1.15 -14.11
CA ARG A 206 -10.92 0.52 -13.89
C ARG A 206 -10.93 -0.33 -12.61
N LYS A 207 -9.87 -1.11 -12.34
CA LYS A 207 -9.76 -1.89 -11.09
C LYS A 207 -9.73 -0.99 -9.85
N ILE A 208 -8.95 0.09 -9.89
CA ILE A 208 -8.84 1.05 -8.78
C ILE A 208 -10.19 1.71 -8.50
N ILE A 209 -10.85 2.21 -9.54
CA ILE A 209 -12.13 2.92 -9.41
C ILE A 209 -13.23 1.97 -8.92
N VAL A 210 -13.31 0.74 -9.44
CA VAL A 210 -14.30 -0.24 -8.97
C VAL A 210 -14.09 -0.59 -7.50
N ALA A 211 -12.83 -0.77 -7.06
CA ALA A 211 -12.52 -1.01 -5.65
C ALA A 211 -12.90 0.20 -4.77
N LEU A 212 -12.64 1.41 -5.25
CA LEU A 212 -13.01 2.64 -4.56
C LEU A 212 -14.54 2.79 -4.46
N VAL A 213 -15.29 2.60 -5.54
CA VAL A 213 -16.77 2.62 -5.55
C VAL A 213 -17.33 1.62 -4.55
N THR A 214 -16.76 0.42 -4.48
CA THR A 214 -17.21 -0.60 -3.50
C THR A 214 -17.02 -0.12 -2.06
N THR A 215 -15.90 0.55 -1.79
CA THR A 215 -15.58 1.09 -0.46
C THR A 215 -16.45 2.31 -0.12
N ASP A 216 -16.64 3.23 -1.06
CA ASP A 216 -17.43 4.45 -0.89
C ASP A 216 -18.94 4.13 -0.71
N VAL A 217 -19.45 3.07 -1.36
CA VAL A 217 -20.81 2.54 -1.08
C VAL A 217 -20.94 2.12 0.37
N HIS A 218 -19.98 1.32 0.87
CA HIS A 218 -19.99 0.87 2.25
C HIS A 218 -19.86 2.05 3.23
N ALA A 219 -18.99 3.00 2.93
CA ALA A 219 -18.78 4.20 3.72
C ALA A 219 -20.07 5.05 3.83
N ARG A 220 -20.78 5.24 2.71
CA ARG A 220 -22.10 5.90 2.69
C ARG A 220 -23.14 5.14 3.51
N ASP A 221 -23.20 3.80 3.43
CA ASP A 221 -24.14 2.98 4.20
C ASP A 221 -23.94 3.12 5.71
N ILE A 222 -22.69 3.28 6.15
CA ILE A 222 -22.37 3.61 7.54
C ILE A 222 -22.97 4.96 7.91
N ILE A 223 -22.78 6.01 7.09
CA ILE A 223 -23.36 7.33 7.36
C ILE A 223 -24.90 7.28 7.41
N GLU A 224 -25.53 6.51 6.50
CA GLU A 224 -26.98 6.29 6.54
C GLU A 224 -27.43 5.66 7.86
N THR A 225 -26.68 4.67 8.34
CA THR A 225 -26.94 4.02 9.63
C THR A 225 -26.80 5.01 10.78
N LEU A 226 -25.70 5.76 10.84
CA LEU A 226 -25.46 6.79 11.86
C LEU A 226 -26.58 7.85 11.88
N ARG A 227 -27.06 8.26 10.70
CA ARG A 227 -28.19 9.20 10.56
C ARG A 227 -29.48 8.59 11.11
N ASN A 228 -29.82 7.37 10.71
CA ASN A 228 -31.05 6.71 11.12
C ASN A 228 -31.10 6.49 12.64
N ASP A 229 -29.95 6.21 13.25
CA ASP A 229 -29.80 6.00 14.69
C ASP A 229 -29.56 7.31 15.47
N ASN A 230 -29.54 8.46 14.77
CA ASN A 230 -29.29 9.80 15.34
C ASN A 230 -28.01 9.87 16.18
N VAL A 231 -26.93 9.26 15.69
CA VAL A 231 -25.62 9.27 16.34
C VAL A 231 -25.01 10.67 16.28
N SER A 232 -24.49 11.16 17.41
CA SER A 232 -24.00 12.54 17.54
C SER A 232 -22.67 12.65 18.30
N SER A 233 -21.89 11.56 18.34
CA SER A 233 -20.62 11.51 19.06
C SER A 233 -19.74 10.39 18.51
N VAL A 234 -18.42 10.64 18.48
CA VAL A 234 -17.40 9.64 18.14
C VAL A 234 -17.18 8.58 19.23
N ASP A 235 -17.76 8.76 20.42
CA ASP A 235 -17.72 7.76 21.50
C ASP A 235 -18.87 6.75 21.38
N ASN A 236 -19.78 6.93 20.42
CA ASN A 236 -20.90 6.02 20.21
C ASN A 236 -20.41 4.73 19.54
N PHE A 237 -20.74 3.57 20.12
CA PHE A 237 -20.31 2.26 19.63
C PHE A 237 -20.76 1.90 18.20
N VAL A 238 -21.78 2.59 17.66
CA VAL A 238 -22.21 2.40 16.26
C VAL A 238 -21.19 2.99 15.28
N TRP A 239 -20.42 4.00 15.71
CA TRP A 239 -19.25 4.55 15.00
C TRP A 239 -18.00 3.73 15.34
#